data_AF-A0A1F0NYB5-F1
#
_entry.id   AF-A0A1F0NYB5-F1
#
_cell.length_a   1.000
_cell.length_b   1.000
_cell.length_c   1.000
_cell.angle_alpha   90.00
_cell.angle_beta   90.00
_cell.angle_gamma   90.00
#
_symmetry.space_group_name_H-M   'P 1'
#
loop_
_entity.id
_entity.type
_entity.pdbx_description
1 polymer ?
#
loop_
_entity_poly.entity_id
_entity_poly.type
_entity_poly.pdbx_seq_one_letter_code
_entity_poly.pdbx_strand_id
1 'polypeptide(L)'
;MEQNQVEQLICIYASRLPLMSLDSIKNQLTQMDYSHASLFMSQLKDPTISIILSILTGHLGIDRLYVGDIGLGILKLFTCGGLGVWWLIDIFIIMDRTKAVNLQTFLNHK
;
A
#
# COMPACT_ATOMS: atom_id res chain seq x y z
N MET A 1 20.26 -11.94 5.21
CA MET A 1 19.47 -12.40 6.38
C MET A 1 19.29 -13.92 6.36
N GLU A 2 19.05 -14.53 7.53
CA GLU A 2 18.70 -15.96 7.60
C GLU A 2 17.30 -16.20 7.01
N GLN A 3 17.09 -17.36 6.40
CA GLN A 3 15.82 -17.68 5.74
C GLN A 3 14.62 -17.64 6.70
N ASN A 4 14.82 -18.06 7.95
CA ASN A 4 13.82 -18.00 9.01
C ASN A 4 13.39 -16.54 9.31
N GLN A 5 14.33 -15.60 9.32
CA GLN A 5 14.04 -14.18 9.56
C GLN A 5 13.23 -13.56 8.42
N VAL A 6 13.55 -13.93 7.17
CA VAL A 6 12.81 -13.48 5.99
C VAL A 6 11.37 -14.00 6.03
N GLU A 7 11.17 -15.27 6.37
CA GLU A 7 9.85 -15.88 6.48
C GLU A 7 9.00 -15.26 7.61
N GLN A 8 9.61 -14.93 8.74
CA GLN A 8 8.94 -14.23 9.84
C GLN A 8 8.42 -12.85 9.40
N LEU A 9 9.25 -12.05 8.73
CA LEU A 9 8.83 -10.75 8.21
C LEU A 9 7.72 -10.88 7.19
N ILE A 10 7.82 -11.85 6.28
CA ILE A 10 6.76 -12.09 5.29
C ILE A 10 5.45 -12.47 5.98
N CYS A 11 5.50 -13.35 6.99
CA CYS A 11 4.30 -13.75 7.73
C CYS A 11 3.60 -12.55 8.39
N ILE A 12 4.38 -11.66 9.02
CA ILE A 12 3.84 -10.47 9.71
C ILE A 12 3.25 -9.47 8.72
N TYR A 13 3.90 -9.24 7.58
CA TYR A 13 3.56 -8.16 6.65
C TYR A 13 2.85 -8.62 5.36
N ALA A 14 2.54 -9.92 5.21
CA ALA A 14 1.88 -10.48 4.02
C ALA A 14 0.58 -9.78 3.66
N SER A 15 -0.20 -9.34 4.66
CA SER A 15 -1.46 -8.63 4.45
C SER A 15 -1.27 -7.23 3.82
N ARG A 16 -0.09 -6.61 3.98
CA ARG A 16 0.26 -5.28 3.45
C ARG A 16 0.96 -5.32 2.09
N LEU A 17 1.35 -6.52 1.64
CA LEU A 17 2.09 -6.76 0.42
C LEU A 17 1.19 -7.40 -0.66
N PRO A 18 1.56 -7.28 -1.94
CA PRO A 18 0.92 -8.00 -3.03
C PRO A 18 1.50 -9.41 -3.17
N LEU A 19 0.63 -10.42 -3.28
CA LEU A 19 1.01 -11.84 -3.27
C LEU A 19 1.83 -12.25 -4.51
N MET A 20 1.58 -11.60 -5.65
CA MET A 20 2.20 -11.95 -6.93
C MET A 20 3.69 -11.58 -6.99
N SER A 21 4.18 -10.68 -6.14
CA SER A 21 5.58 -10.25 -6.11
C SER A 21 6.34 -10.73 -4.87
N LEU A 22 5.80 -11.71 -4.14
CA LEU A 22 6.43 -12.20 -2.90
C LEU A 22 7.82 -12.78 -3.14
N ASP A 23 8.05 -13.44 -4.29
CA ASP A 23 9.37 -13.96 -4.65
C ASP A 23 10.40 -12.84 -4.85
N SER A 24 9.97 -11.71 -5.44
CA SER A 24 10.84 -10.53 -5.61
C SER A 24 11.15 -9.88 -4.27
N ILE A 25 10.16 -9.77 -3.39
CA ILE A 25 10.33 -9.24 -2.03
C ILE A 25 11.27 -10.13 -1.22
N LYS A 26 11.07 -11.46 -1.27
CA LYS A 26 11.96 -12.46 -0.64
C LYS A 26 13.41 -12.24 -1.03
N ASN A 27 13.68 -12.14 -2.34
CA ASN A 27 15.03 -11.97 -2.85
C ASN A 27 15.68 -10.66 -2.35
N GLN A 28 14.92 -9.56 -2.25
CA GLN A 28 15.43 -8.32 -1.68
C GLN A 28 15.63 -8.38 -0.16
N LEU A 29 14.72 -9.00 0.58
CA LEU A 29 14.87 -9.18 2.02
C LEU A 29 16.09 -10.04 2.36
N THR A 30 16.41 -11.04 1.55
CA THR A 30 17.62 -11.84 1.75
C THR A 30 18.90 -11.00 1.66
N GLN A 31 18.91 -9.98 0.79
CA GLN A 31 20.05 -9.08 0.55
C GLN A 31 20.15 -7.93 1.56
N MET A 32 19.08 -7.63 2.30
CA MET A 32 19.06 -6.54 3.29
C MET A 32 19.48 -7.04 4.69
N ASP A 33 19.82 -6.11 5.59
CA ASP A 33 20.04 -6.40 7.02
C ASP A 33 18.69 -6.50 7.77
N TYR A 34 18.62 -7.37 8.78
CA TYR A 34 17.36 -7.63 9.52
C TYR A 34 16.78 -6.38 10.18
N SER A 35 17.64 -5.54 10.75
CA SER A 35 17.21 -4.34 11.48
C SER A 35 16.63 -3.31 10.53
N HIS A 36 17.23 -3.18 9.34
CA HIS A 36 16.75 -2.27 8.29
C HIS A 36 15.46 -2.78 7.66
N ALA A 37 15.40 -4.08 7.34
CA ALA A 37 14.22 -4.70 6.74
C ALA A 37 13.00 -4.63 7.67
N SER A 38 13.16 -4.95 8.95
CA SER A 38 12.07 -4.87 9.94
C SER A 38 11.56 -3.45 10.16
N LEU A 39 12.45 -2.46 10.23
CA LEU A 39 12.09 -1.06 10.37
C LEU A 39 11.34 -0.53 9.13
N PHE A 40 11.78 -0.92 7.94
CA PHE A 40 11.11 -0.57 6.70
C PHE A 40 9.72 -1.21 6.60
N MET A 41 9.62 -2.52 6.86
CA MET A 41 8.35 -3.24 6.80
C MET A 41 7.31 -2.69 7.79
N SER A 42 7.75 -2.20 8.95
CA SER A 42 6.89 -1.54 9.92
C SER A 42 6.20 -0.29 9.36
N GLN A 43 6.87 0.44 8.45
CA GLN A 43 6.36 1.67 7.83
C GLN A 43 5.37 1.42 6.68
N LEU A 44 5.17 0.16 6.27
CA LEU A 44 4.20 -0.15 5.22
C LEU A 44 2.79 0.24 5.64
N LYS A 45 2.08 0.92 4.73
CA LYS A 45 0.71 1.40 4.97
C LYS A 45 -0.24 0.21 5.07
N ASP A 46 -1.17 0.27 6.03
CA ASP A 46 -2.22 -0.74 6.16
C ASP A 46 -3.31 -0.54 5.09
N PRO A 47 -3.61 -1.54 4.26
CA PRO A 47 -4.70 -1.47 3.29
C PRO A 47 -6.06 -1.25 3.96
N THR A 48 -6.27 -1.83 5.15
CA THR A 48 -7.49 -1.64 5.94
C THR A 48 -7.68 -0.18 6.36
N ILE A 49 -6.60 0.49 6.80
CA ILE A 49 -6.66 1.92 7.15
C ILE A 49 -6.98 2.74 5.89
N SER A 50 -6.41 2.37 4.74
CA SER A 50 -6.70 3.04 3.46
C SER A 50 -8.18 2.94 3.08
N ILE A 51 -8.81 1.78 3.31
CA ILE A 51 -10.25 1.57 3.09
C ILE A 51 -11.09 2.42 4.05
N ILE A 52 -10.76 2.41 5.34
CA ILE A 52 -11.46 3.23 6.34
C ILE A 52 -11.38 4.71 5.96
N LEU A 53 -10.21 5.15 5.53
CA LEU A 53 -9.99 6.52 5.07
C LEU A 53 -10.80 6.82 3.80
N SER A 54 -10.88 5.87 2.86
CA SER A 54 -11.71 5.96 1.65
C SER A 54 -13.21 6.07 1.99
N ILE A 55 -13.69 5.32 2.98
CA ILE A 55 -15.09 5.42 3.42
C ILE A 55 -15.38 6.79 4.03
N LEU A 56 -14.50 7.30 4.90
CA LEU A 56 -14.72 8.57 5.62
C LEU A 56 -14.48 9.81 4.76
N THR A 57 -13.49 9.77 3.87
CA THR A 57 -12.99 10.95 3.14
C THR A 57 -12.98 10.79 1.62
N GLY A 58 -13.47 9.68 1.08
CA GLY A 58 -13.42 9.41 -0.35
C GLY A 58 -14.36 10.26 -1.21
N HIS A 59 -15.30 11.00 -0.60
CA HIS A 59 -16.06 12.06 -1.26
C HIS A 59 -15.17 13.27 -1.63
N LEU A 60 -14.13 13.53 -0.84
CA LEU A 60 -13.10 14.56 -1.10
C LEU A 60 -11.86 13.98 -1.82
N GLY A 61 -11.79 12.66 -2.02
CA GLY A 61 -10.63 12.00 -2.65
C GLY A 61 -9.34 12.06 -1.81
N ILE A 62 -9.44 12.27 -0.49
CA ILE A 62 -8.28 12.36 0.41
C ILE A 62 -7.59 11.00 0.60
N ASP A 63 -8.32 9.91 0.43
CA ASP A 63 -7.79 8.55 0.41
C ASP A 63 -6.82 8.30 -0.75
N ARG A 64 -7.10 8.84 -1.94
CA ARG A 64 -6.19 8.83 -3.10
C ARG A 64 -4.92 9.64 -2.83
N LEU A 65 -5.07 10.80 -2.18
CA LEU A 65 -3.93 11.62 -1.75
C LEU A 65 -3.05 10.87 -0.74
N TYR A 66 -3.66 10.14 0.20
CA TYR A 66 -2.94 9.34 1.18
C TYR A 66 -2.13 8.21 0.52
N VAL A 67 -2.68 7.53 -0.48
CA VAL A 67 -1.96 6.46 -1.20
C VAL A 67 -0.88 7.02 -2.14
N GLY A 68 -0.99 8.28 -2.58
CA GLY A 68 0.00 8.95 -3.44
C GLY A 68 -0.51 9.26 -4.85
N ASP A 69 -1.77 8.92 -5.16
CA ASP A 69 -2.45 9.22 -6.41
C ASP A 69 -3.02 10.66 -6.40
N ILE A 70 -2.13 11.67 -6.29
CA ILE A 70 -2.52 13.08 -6.10
C ILE A 70 -3.38 13.61 -7.27
N GLY A 71 -3.01 13.28 -8.51
CA GLY A 71 -3.75 13.72 -9.69
C GLY A 71 -5.20 13.24 -9.73
N LEU A 72 -5.45 11.99 -9.33
CA LEU A 72 -6.81 11.42 -9.28
C LEU A 72 -7.63 11.98 -8.10
N GLY A 73 -6.98 12.28 -6.97
CA GLY A 73 -7.62 12.98 -5.85
C GLY A 73 -8.09 14.39 -6.24
N ILE A 74 -7.25 15.17 -6.94
CA ILE A 74 -7.62 16.51 -7.42
C ILE A 74 -8.72 16.45 -8.49
N LEU A 75 -8.68 15.46 -9.39
CA LEU A 75 -9.73 15.26 -10.39
C LEU A 75 -11.10 14.94 -9.75
N LYS A 76 -11.11 14.16 -8.66
CA LYS A 76 -12.32 13.93 -7.84
C LYS A 76 -12.88 15.22 -7.27
N LEU A 77 -12.02 16.10 -6.76
CA LEU A 77 -12.44 17.40 -6.22
C LEU A 77 -13.04 18.30 -7.30
N PHE A 78 -12.43 18.36 -8.49
CA PHE A 78 -12.94 19.15 -9.62
C PHE A 78 -14.26 18.63 -10.17
N THR A 79 -14.52 17.33 -10.07
CA THR A 79 -15.77 16.69 -10.53
C THR A 79 -16.85 16.63 -9.44
N CYS A 80 -16.67 17.31 -8.30
CA CYS A 80 -17.55 17.22 -7.12
C CYS A 80 -17.82 15.77 -6.67
N GLY A 81 -16.80 14.92 -6.67
CA GLY A 81 -16.88 13.56 -6.11
C GLY A 81 -17.73 12.56 -6.91
N GLY A 82 -18.10 12.88 -8.17
CA GLY A 82 -18.65 11.91 -9.12
C GLY A 82 -19.92 11.17 -8.65
N LEU A 83 -20.83 11.86 -7.95
CA LEU A 83 -22.14 11.36 -7.51
C LEU A 83 -22.09 10.07 -6.66
N GLY A 84 -20.99 9.79 -5.95
CA GLY A 84 -20.85 8.63 -5.08
C GLY A 84 -20.55 7.30 -5.79
N VAL A 85 -20.76 7.20 -7.10
CA VAL A 85 -20.36 6.01 -7.89
C VAL A 85 -18.84 5.87 -7.93
N TRP A 86 -18.13 7.00 -8.10
CA TRP A 86 -16.66 7.05 -8.04
C TRP A 86 -16.10 6.71 -6.66
N TRP A 87 -16.88 6.90 -5.60
CA TRP A 87 -16.50 6.50 -4.25
C TRP A 87 -16.62 4.98 -4.06
N LEU A 88 -17.72 4.38 -4.55
CA LEU A 88 -17.97 2.94 -4.43
C LEU A 88 -16.88 2.11 -5.13
N ILE A 89 -16.51 2.52 -6.35
CA ILE A 89 -15.45 1.86 -7.12
C ILE A 89 -14.10 1.99 -6.41
N ASP A 90 -13.85 3.12 -5.74
CA ASP A 90 -12.56 3.38 -5.11
C ASP A 90 -12.31 2.51 -3.88
N ILE A 91 -13.34 2.21 -3.10
CA ILE A 91 -13.23 1.34 -1.93
C ILE A 91 -12.65 -0.03 -2.30
N PHE A 92 -13.01 -0.57 -3.47
CA PHE A 92 -12.47 -1.84 -3.94
C PHE A 92 -11.05 -1.70 -4.51
N ILE A 93 -10.76 -0.61 -5.21
CA ILE A 93 -9.47 -0.40 -5.87
C ILE A 93 -8.37 0.01 -4.88
N ILE A 94 -8.69 0.79 -3.84
CA ILE A 94 -7.71 1.40 -2.94
C ILE A 94 -6.86 0.34 -2.22
N MET A 95 -7.41 -0.83 -1.91
CA MET A 95 -6.68 -1.91 -1.23
C MET A 95 -5.49 -2.40 -2.07
N ASP A 96 -5.73 -2.73 -3.33
CA ASP A 96 -4.70 -3.21 -4.25
C ASP A 96 -3.70 -2.12 -4.58
N ARG A 97 -4.17 -0.86 -4.67
CA ARG A 97 -3.29 0.29 -4.90
C ARG A 97 -2.36 0.53 -3.70
N THR A 98 -2.85 0.47 -2.47
CA THR A 98 -2.00 0.58 -1.27
C THR A 98 -0.93 -0.50 -1.26
N LYS A 99 -1.29 -1.75 -1.55
CA LYS A 99 -0.32 -2.87 -1.66
C LYS A 99 0.71 -2.63 -2.77
N ALA A 100 0.28 -2.14 -3.92
CA ALA A 100 1.17 -1.84 -5.04
C ALA A 100 2.14 -0.69 -4.73
N VAL A 101 1.68 0.37 -4.07
CA VAL A 101 2.54 1.50 -3.66
C VAL A 101 3.53 1.07 -2.58
N ASN A 102 3.09 0.27 -1.59
CA ASN A 102 3.97 -0.34 -0.60
C ASN A 102 5.09 -1.15 -1.27
N LEU A 103 4.75 -1.97 -2.27
CA LEU A 103 5.74 -2.73 -3.05
C LEU A 103 6.69 -1.81 -3.80
N GLN A 104 6.18 -0.81 -4.52
CA GLN A 104 7.05 0.12 -5.25
C GLN A 104 8.02 0.82 -4.31
N THR A 105 7.53 1.25 -3.15
CA THR A 105 8.38 1.91 -2.14
C THR A 105 9.46 0.97 -1.64
N PHE A 106 9.13 -0.32 -1.45
CA PHE A 106 10.08 -1.37 -1.07
C PHE A 106 11.14 -1.61 -2.15
N LEU A 107 10.73 -1.85 -3.41
CA LEU A 107 11.64 -2.18 -4.51
C LEU A 107 12.54 -1.00 -4.92
N ASN A 108 12.04 0.23 -4.81
CA ASN A 108 12.78 1.43 -5.19
C ASN A 108 13.75 1.90 -4.10
N HIS A 109 13.68 1.30 -2.90
CA HIS A 109 14.67 1.49 -1.85
C HIS A 109 15.90 0.63 -2.18
N LYS A 110 16.79 1.17 -3.03
CA LYS A 110 18.13 0.63 -3.24
C LYS A 110 19.05 0.95 -2.06
#